data_AF-A0A6J7E7R5-F1
#
_entry.id   AF-A0A6J7E7R5-F1
#
_cell.length_a   1.000
_cell.length_b   1.000
_cell.length_c   1.000
_cell.angle_alpha   90.00
_cell.angle_beta   90.00
_cell.angle_gamma   90.00
#
_symmetry.space_group_name_H-M   'P 1'
#
loop_
_entity.id
_entity.type
_entity.pdbx_description
1 polymer ?
#
loop_
_entity_poly.entity_id
_entity_poly.type
_entity_poly.pdbx_seq_one_letter_code
_entity_poly.pdbx_strand_id
1 'polypeptide(L)'
;MRFWDEVVAEVAADYPSLIVDKRLIDALAAELVLRPFDFDVIVASNLYGDIFSDLAAAIVGSAGIAASANLNPERQFPSMFEPVHGSAPDIAGLGSLTP
;
A
#
# COMPACT_ATOMS: atom_id res chain seq x y z
N MET A 1 7.10 -15.48 -0.23
CA MET A 1 6.91 -16.27 1.00
C MET A 1 6.13 -17.49 0.57
N ARG A 2 6.59 -18.73 0.80
CA ARG A 2 6.03 -19.90 0.08
C ARG A 2 4.50 -20.02 0.18
N PHE A 3 3.96 -19.93 1.39
CA PHE A 3 2.50 -20.02 1.60
C PHE A 3 1.73 -18.87 0.94
N TRP A 4 2.24 -17.64 1.03
CA TRP A 4 1.63 -16.48 0.35
C TRP A 4 1.58 -16.68 -1.17
N ASP A 5 2.68 -17.16 -1.75
CA ASP A 5 2.77 -17.41 -3.19
C ASP A 5 1.76 -18.49 -3.63
N GLU A 6 1.54 -19.51 -2.81
CA GLU A 6 0.55 -20.58 -3.05
C GLU A 6 -0.90 -20.04 -3.00
N VAL A 7 -1.25 -19.24 -1.98
CA VAL A 7 -2.59 -18.64 -1.84
C VAL A 7 -2.89 -17.65 -2.97
N VAL A 8 -1.93 -16.80 -3.35
CA VAL A 8 -2.13 -15.86 -4.45
C VAL A 8 -2.36 -16.61 -5.77
N ALA A 9 -1.62 -17.69 -6.02
CA ALA A 9 -1.80 -18.50 -7.23
C ALA A 9 -3.17 -19.20 -7.27
N GLU A 10 -3.66 -19.69 -6.12
CA GLU A 10 -5.00 -20.28 -6.00
C GLU A 10 -6.08 -19.25 -6.32
N VAL A 11 -6.05 -18.08 -5.68
CA VAL A 11 -7.04 -17.02 -5.92
C VAL A 11 -6.96 -16.46 -7.34
N ALA A 12 -5.75 -16.30 -7.90
CA ALA A 12 -5.58 -15.78 -9.25
C ALA A 12 -6.18 -16.69 -10.34
N ALA A 13 -6.33 -17.99 -10.07
CA ALA A 13 -6.97 -18.92 -11.00
C ALA A 13 -8.44 -18.56 -11.28
N ASP A 14 -9.12 -17.89 -10.34
CA ASP A 14 -10.49 -17.41 -10.49
C ASP A 14 -10.59 -16.13 -11.33
N TYR A 15 -9.46 -15.47 -11.63
CA TYR A 15 -9.39 -14.19 -12.35
C TYR A 15 -8.43 -14.26 -13.56
N PRO A 16 -8.72 -15.08 -14.59
CA PRO A 16 -7.79 -15.38 -15.69
C PRO A 16 -7.46 -14.18 -16.59
N SER A 17 -8.22 -13.09 -16.51
CA SER A 17 -7.94 -11.85 -17.24
C SER A 17 -6.88 -10.97 -16.57
N LEU A 18 -6.51 -11.24 -15.31
CA LEU A 18 -5.51 -10.46 -14.58
C LEU A 18 -4.10 -10.96 -14.89
N ILE A 19 -3.18 -10.03 -15.10
CA ILE A 19 -1.75 -10.32 -15.12
C ILE A 19 -1.25 -10.22 -13.68
N VAL A 20 -0.78 -11.33 -13.12
CA VAL A 20 -0.29 -11.40 -11.74
C VAL A 20 1.19 -11.73 -11.74
N ASP A 21 1.97 -10.81 -11.17
CA ASP A 21 3.42 -10.88 -11.12
C ASP A 21 3.90 -10.93 -9.66
N LYS A 22 4.95 -11.72 -9.41
CA LYS A 22 5.62 -11.76 -8.10
C LYS A 22 6.90 -10.93 -8.12
N ARG A 23 7.13 -10.16 -7.06
CA ARG A 23 8.39 -9.46 -6.80
C ARG A 23 8.92 -9.80 -5.40
N LEU A 24 10.24 -9.80 -5.27
CA LEU A 24 10.86 -9.74 -3.94
C LEU A 24 10.74 -8.32 -3.40
N ILE A 25 10.73 -8.17 -2.08
CA ILE A 25 10.47 -6.89 -1.42
C ILE A 25 11.51 -5.82 -1.77
N ASP A 26 12.78 -6.19 -1.78
CA ASP A 26 13.91 -5.34 -2.14
C ASP A 26 13.84 -4.89 -3.60
N ALA A 27 13.54 -5.82 -4.51
CA ALA A 27 13.31 -5.52 -5.92
C ALA A 27 12.13 -4.55 -6.09
N LEU A 28 10.98 -4.82 -5.46
CA LEU A 28 9.82 -3.96 -5.56
C LEU A 28 10.09 -2.55 -5.02
N ALA A 29 10.82 -2.41 -3.93
CA ALA A 29 11.24 -1.11 -3.39
C ALA A 29 12.08 -0.33 -4.42
N ALA A 30 13.06 -0.97 -5.05
CA ALA A 30 13.89 -0.35 -6.07
C ALA A 30 13.07 0.02 -7.33
N GLU A 31 12.16 -0.86 -7.75
CA GLU A 31 11.32 -0.65 -8.93
C GLU A 31 10.31 0.48 -8.73
N LEU A 32 9.72 0.61 -7.53
CA LEU A 32 8.84 1.74 -7.22
C LEU A 32 9.55 3.10 -7.42
N VAL A 33 10.84 3.19 -7.08
CA VAL A 33 11.63 4.42 -7.30
C VAL A 33 11.99 4.61 -8.77
N LEU A 34 12.44 3.55 -9.45
CA LEU A 34 12.99 3.65 -10.81
C LEU A 34 11.91 3.70 -11.90
N ARG A 35 10.77 3.04 -11.66
CA ARG A 35 9.71 2.81 -12.65
C ARG A 35 8.32 2.74 -11.98
N PRO A 36 7.89 3.80 -11.26
CA PRO A 36 6.62 3.79 -10.52
C PRO A 36 5.39 3.54 -11.39
N PHE A 37 5.44 3.91 -12.67
CA PHE A 37 4.33 3.80 -13.61
C PHE A 37 4.11 2.37 -14.15
N ASP A 38 4.99 1.43 -13.83
CA ASP A 38 4.83 0.02 -14.22
C ASP A 38 3.79 -0.72 -13.36
N PHE A 39 3.32 -0.09 -12.26
CA PHE A 39 2.47 -0.73 -11.27
C PHE A 39 1.04 -0.17 -11.29
N ASP A 40 0.06 -1.08 -11.17
CA ASP A 40 -1.37 -0.74 -11.05
C ASP A 40 -1.88 -1.09 -9.64
N VAL A 41 -1.80 -2.38 -9.26
CA VAL A 41 -2.19 -2.87 -7.93
C VAL A 41 -1.04 -3.64 -7.29
N ILE A 42 -0.73 -3.30 -6.03
CA ILE A 42 0.24 -4.02 -5.21
C ILE A 42 -0.49 -4.65 -4.03
N VAL A 43 -0.40 -5.97 -3.90
CA VAL A 43 -0.92 -6.73 -2.76
C VAL A 43 0.26 -7.22 -1.91
N ALA A 44 0.28 -6.84 -0.64
CA ALA A 44 1.39 -7.10 0.26
C ALA A 44 0.90 -7.58 1.64
N SER A 45 1.79 -8.23 2.40
CA SER A 45 1.53 -8.53 3.81
C SER A 45 1.52 -7.25 4.63
N ASN A 46 1.03 -7.30 5.87
CA ASN A 46 0.88 -6.12 6.73
C ASN A 46 2.16 -5.26 6.82
N LEU A 47 3.31 -5.85 7.21
CA LEU A 47 4.59 -5.14 7.32
C LEU A 47 5.08 -4.59 5.97
N TYR A 48 4.89 -5.33 4.88
CA TYR A 48 5.39 -4.91 3.58
C TYR A 48 4.50 -3.82 2.96
N GLY A 49 3.18 -3.91 3.18
CA GLY A 49 2.21 -2.89 2.80
C GLY A 49 2.48 -1.57 3.51
N ASP A 50 2.80 -1.61 4.80
CA ASP A 50 3.21 -0.44 5.60
C ASP A 50 4.39 0.29 4.91
N ILE A 51 5.50 -0.42 4.68
CA ILE A 51 6.70 0.12 4.02
C ILE A 51 6.40 0.66 2.62
N PHE A 52 5.66 -0.09 1.80
CA PHE A 52 5.41 0.30 0.41
C PHE A 52 4.42 1.45 0.28
N SER A 53 3.45 1.56 1.18
CA SER A 53 2.48 2.65 1.16
C SER A 53 3.13 3.99 1.45
N ASP A 54 4.05 4.06 2.41
CA ASP A 54 4.86 5.25 2.69
C ASP A 54 5.81 5.59 1.53
N LEU A 55 6.48 4.58 0.96
CA LEU A 55 7.36 4.77 -0.19
C LEU A 55 6.58 5.33 -1.39
N ALA A 56 5.40 4.78 -1.69
CA ALA A 56 4.55 5.25 -2.76
C ALA A 56 4.07 6.69 -2.50
N ALA A 57 3.66 7.02 -1.28
CA ALA A 57 3.27 8.38 -0.92
C ALA A 57 4.41 9.39 -1.08
N ALA A 58 5.64 9.00 -0.71
CA ALA A 58 6.83 9.82 -0.91
C ALA A 58 7.14 10.05 -2.41
N ILE A 59 6.98 9.02 -3.25
CA ILE A 59 7.18 9.13 -4.71
C ILE A 59 6.15 10.09 -5.35
N VAL A 60 4.90 10.03 -4.91
CA VAL A 60 3.82 10.90 -5.42
C VAL A 60 3.95 12.34 -4.89
N GLY A 61 4.71 12.55 -3.81
CA GLY A 61 5.23 13.85 -3.41
C GLY A 61 5.10 14.16 -1.91
N SER A 62 4.23 13.48 -1.17
CA SER A 62 4.10 13.64 0.28
C SER A 62 3.25 12.55 0.92
N ALA A 63 3.64 12.10 2.11
CA ALA A 63 2.75 11.30 2.99
C ALA A 63 1.47 12.06 3.37
N GLY A 64 1.51 13.40 3.37
CA GLY A 64 0.37 14.26 3.72
C GLY A 64 -0.79 14.24 2.74
N ILE A 65 -0.64 13.62 1.56
CA ILE A 65 -1.71 13.49 0.56
C ILE A 65 -2.21 12.06 0.39
N ALA A 66 -1.63 11.11 1.11
CA ALA A 66 -1.98 9.70 1.02
C ALA A 66 -3.13 9.36 1.96
N ALA A 67 -4.24 8.90 1.39
CA ALA A 67 -5.40 8.42 2.13
C ALA A 67 -5.35 6.89 2.29
N SER A 68 -5.90 6.38 3.40
CA SER A 68 -6.01 4.95 3.65
C SER A 68 -7.43 4.53 4.04
N ALA A 69 -7.73 3.25 3.87
CA ALA A 69 -8.99 2.65 4.26
C ALA A 69 -8.76 1.28 4.91
N ASN A 70 -9.12 1.17 6.18
CA ASN A 70 -9.19 -0.09 6.91
C ASN A 70 -10.60 -0.65 6.77
N LEU A 71 -10.78 -1.56 5.81
CA LEU A 71 -12.09 -2.05 5.42
C LEU A 71 -12.47 -3.31 6.20
N ASN A 72 -13.73 -3.39 6.64
CA ASN A 72 -14.39 -4.67 6.91
C ASN A 72 -15.29 -5.01 5.71
N PRO A 73 -14.84 -5.84 4.75
CA PRO A 73 -15.56 -6.06 3.50
C PRO A 73 -16.97 -6.64 3.68
N GLU A 74 -17.20 -7.42 4.73
CA GLU A 74 -18.49 -8.03 5.07
C GLU A 74 -19.49 -7.02 5.67
N ARG A 75 -19.02 -5.81 6.03
CA ARG A 75 -19.83 -4.72 6.58
C ARG A 75 -20.58 -5.06 7.87
N GLN A 76 -20.03 -5.99 8.65
CA GLN A 76 -20.55 -6.33 9.98
C GLN A 76 -20.16 -5.28 11.01
N PHE A 77 -19.02 -4.63 10.80
CA PHE A 77 -18.51 -3.52 11.59
C PHE A 77 -18.22 -2.31 10.70
N PRO A 78 -18.22 -1.08 11.24
CA PRO A 78 -17.84 0.10 10.47
C PRO A 78 -16.37 0.00 10.03
N SER A 79 -16.12 0.32 8.77
CA SER A 79 -14.75 0.57 8.26
C SER A 79 -14.21 1.88 8.80
N MET A 80 -12.87 2.01 8.82
CA MET A 80 -12.18 3.22 9.25
C MET A 80 -11.41 3.84 8.07
N PHE A 81 -11.44 5.16 7.96
CA PHE A 81 -10.72 5.93 6.95
C PHE A 81 -9.84 6.94 7.67
N GLU A 82 -8.55 6.93 7.35
CA GLU A 82 -7.54 7.77 8.02
C GLU A 82 -6.42 8.15 7.02
N PRO A 83 -5.68 9.24 7.26
CA PRO A 83 -4.45 9.51 6.53
C PRO A 83 -3.44 8.37 6.72
N VAL A 84 -2.58 8.12 5.72
CA VAL A 84 -1.47 7.17 5.88
C VAL A 84 -0.46 7.69 6.91
N HIS A 85 -0.24 9.00 6.94
CA HIS A 85 0.76 9.60 7.83
C HIS A 85 0.37 9.51 9.31
N GLY A 86 1.38 9.43 10.17
CA GLY A 86 1.21 9.51 11.61
C GLY A 86 0.93 10.93 12.13
N SER A 87 0.99 11.10 13.45
CA SER A 87 0.65 12.35 14.13
C SER A 87 1.56 13.56 13.85
N ALA A 88 2.71 13.37 13.18
CA ALA A 88 3.72 14.39 12.87
C ALA A 88 3.98 15.41 14.04
N PRO A 89 4.46 14.93 15.21
CA PRO A 89 4.55 15.77 16.41
C PRO A 89 5.49 16.97 16.28
N ASP A 90 6.46 16.89 15.39
CA ASP A 90 7.45 17.92 15.07
C ASP A 90 6.85 19.18 14.44
N ILE A 91 5.71 19.06 13.76
CA ILE A 91 5.00 20.17 13.11
C ILE A 91 3.60 20.43 13.70
N ALA A 92 3.24 19.73 14.76
CA ALA A 92 1.95 19.88 15.43
C ALA A 92 1.76 21.32 15.97
N GLY A 93 0.62 21.93 15.65
CA GLY A 93 0.28 23.29 16.09
C GLY A 93 0.92 24.42 15.29
N LEU A 94 1.75 24.13 14.29
CA LEU A 94 2.37 25.15 13.43
C LEU A 94 1.47 25.61 12.28
N GLY A 95 0.32 24.94 12.05
CA GLY A 95 -0.58 25.24 10.94
C GLY A 95 -0.05 24.85 9.55
N SER A 96 1.03 24.06 9.50
CA SER A 96 1.71 23.62 8.28
C SER A 96 1.36 22.18 7.86
N LEU A 97 0.42 21.53 8.54
CA LEU A 97 -0.08 20.20 8.19
C LEU A 97 -0.97 20.29 6.93
N THR A 98 -0.71 19.42 5.97
CA THR A 98 -1.65 19.18 4.86
C THR A 98 -2.89 18.47 5.44
N PRO A 99 -4.12 19.01 5.28
CA PRO A 99 -5.35 18.40 5.78
C PRO A 99 -5.76 17.14 5.03
#